data_AF-A0AAV2QG25-F1
#
_entry.id   AF-A0AAV2QG25-F1
#
_cell.length_a   1.000
_cell.length_b   1.000
_cell.length_c   1.000
_cell.angle_alpha   90.00
_cell.angle_beta   90.00
_cell.angle_gamma   90.00
#
_symmetry.space_group_name_H-M   'P 1'
#
loop_
_entity.id
_entity.type
_entity.pdbx_description
1 polymer ?
#
loop_
_entity_poly.entity_id
_entity_poly.type
_entity_poly.pdbx_seq_one_letter_code
_entity_poly.pdbx_strand_id
1 'polypeptide(L)'
;MDPTRIYELYQNTSSWFWNCQFWLGESICWEDIQQTSEFQYPGFYDPAFYPILIAAFLILLYKYILVPHTFSYIAKSCGMKKSKLPIPNPTLENIYLSTKRAPSQNDILEYSTKIGWNERQVERWLRQRKRFDVGGKYQKFIDAEFEVFFHAVMTVYGCHTMIDKPWLYNISLCWNDWPHHNVDTDVWWFYMIGMAFYWAMMFIQVPQPGRKDKIQMIIHHSLTIILMTVSWITNFTRMGTLILLVHEGVDILLQTGKMIRYAKGNPFFTDIVYGTFIVLWLILRVGIFPFWIMKSVYYEGNSMFKQTSFVFFQALLVLLMILNLMWTFIILKVGIQKLLGEEIKDIRSDDEDTDDAQITDKKNE
;
A
#
# COMPACT_ATOMS: atom_id res chain seq x y z
N MET A 1 11.83 -16.65 34.86
CA MET A 1 10.39 -17.00 34.88
C MET A 1 10.31 -18.51 34.76
N ASP A 2 9.44 -19.14 35.54
CA ASP A 2 9.17 -20.58 35.47
C ASP A 2 8.54 -20.95 34.11
N PRO A 3 9.13 -21.87 33.31
CA PRO A 3 8.60 -22.31 32.03
C PRO A 3 7.15 -22.79 32.09
N THR A 4 6.75 -23.42 33.20
CA THR A 4 5.39 -23.93 33.43
C THR A 4 4.39 -22.78 33.49
N ARG A 5 4.76 -21.72 34.22
CA ARG A 5 3.95 -20.51 34.37
C ARG A 5 3.84 -19.71 33.06
N ILE A 6 4.88 -19.74 32.22
CA ILE A 6 4.81 -19.15 30.87
C ILE A 6 3.85 -19.95 29.99
N TYR A 7 3.91 -21.29 30.03
CA TYR A 7 3.03 -22.15 29.25
C TYR A 7 1.56 -22.00 29.65
N GLU A 8 1.25 -21.98 30.96
CA GLU A 8 -0.10 -21.73 31.46
C GLU A 8 -0.62 -20.34 31.06
N LEU A 9 0.21 -19.30 31.17
CA LEU A 9 -0.15 -17.96 30.72
C LEU A 9 -0.45 -17.92 29.22
N TYR A 10 0.35 -18.62 28.42
CA TYR A 10 0.11 -18.74 26.98
C TYR A 10 -1.22 -19.47 26.69
N GLN A 11 -1.51 -20.59 27.36
CA GLN A 11 -2.76 -21.32 27.14
C GLN A 11 -3.99 -20.53 27.59
N ASN A 12 -3.90 -19.83 28.72
CA ASN A 12 -4.98 -18.99 29.21
C ASN A 12 -5.24 -17.78 28.30
N THR A 13 -4.19 -17.12 27.81
CA THR A 13 -4.36 -16.00 26.86
C THR A 13 -4.83 -16.47 25.49
N SER A 14 -4.32 -17.61 25.01
CA SER A 14 -4.74 -18.23 23.75
C SER A 14 -6.21 -18.64 23.78
N SER A 15 -6.65 -19.37 24.82
CA SER A 15 -8.05 -19.79 24.97
C SER A 15 -9.02 -18.62 25.16
N TRP A 16 -8.60 -17.58 25.89
CA TRP A 16 -9.38 -16.35 26.00
C TRP A 16 -9.51 -15.63 24.65
N PHE A 17 -8.41 -15.51 23.90
CA PHE A 17 -8.40 -14.83 22.61
C PHE A 17 -9.19 -15.62 21.55
N TRP A 18 -8.99 -16.94 21.46
CA TRP A 18 -9.64 -17.84 20.51
C TRP A 18 -10.97 -18.38 21.02
N ASN A 19 -11.69 -17.62 21.85
CA ASN A 19 -13.01 -18.00 22.30
C ASN A 19 -14.02 -18.11 21.12
N CYS A 20 -14.69 -19.26 20.99
CA CYS A 20 -15.62 -19.52 19.87
C CYS A 20 -16.78 -18.52 19.80
N GLN A 21 -17.34 -18.09 20.93
CA GLN A 21 -18.44 -17.12 20.95
C GLN A 21 -18.03 -15.76 20.37
N PHE A 22 -16.79 -15.33 20.64
CA PHE A 22 -16.26 -14.10 20.05
C PHE A 22 -16.12 -14.22 18.53
N TRP A 23 -15.54 -15.32 18.05
CA TRP A 23 -15.14 -15.45 16.64
C TRP A 23 -16.19 -16.01 15.70
N LEU A 24 -16.98 -16.99 16.16
CA LEU A 24 -17.87 -17.80 15.33
C LEU A 24 -19.33 -17.72 15.80
N GLY A 25 -19.58 -17.35 17.05
CA GLY A 25 -20.91 -17.23 17.64
C GLY A 25 -21.26 -18.38 18.58
N GLU A 26 -22.52 -18.49 18.98
CA GLU A 26 -22.96 -19.44 20.01
C GLU A 26 -23.11 -20.88 19.50
N SER A 27 -23.35 -21.06 18.19
CA SER A 27 -23.72 -22.36 17.60
C SER A 27 -22.57 -23.10 16.91
N ILE A 28 -21.40 -22.47 16.76
CA ILE A 28 -20.27 -22.98 15.97
C ILE A 28 -18.97 -22.78 16.75
N CYS A 29 -18.07 -23.77 16.72
CA CYS A 29 -16.73 -23.69 17.30
C CYS A 29 -15.64 -24.08 16.29
N TRP A 30 -14.36 -23.95 16.65
CA TRP A 30 -13.23 -24.16 15.74
C TRP A 30 -13.12 -25.61 15.25
N GLU A 31 -13.64 -26.55 16.02
CA GLU A 31 -13.72 -27.97 15.66
C GLU A 31 -14.66 -28.22 14.48
N ASP A 32 -15.66 -27.35 14.28
CA ASP A 32 -16.63 -27.45 13.18
C ASP A 32 -16.08 -26.90 11.85
N ILE A 33 -14.96 -26.16 11.91
CA ILE A 33 -14.33 -25.48 10.76
C ILE A 33 -12.93 -26.10 10.52
N GLN A 34 -12.89 -27.43 10.44
CA GLN A 34 -11.70 -28.19 10.09
C GLN A 34 -11.84 -28.80 8.70
N GLN A 35 -10.70 -29.00 8.02
CA GLN A 35 -10.68 -29.62 6.69
C GLN A 35 -11.41 -30.97 6.71
N THR A 36 -12.41 -31.14 5.82
CA THR A 36 -13.12 -32.41 5.66
C THR A 36 -13.07 -32.87 4.20
N SER A 37 -13.56 -34.08 3.92
CA SER A 37 -13.72 -34.57 2.55
C SER A 37 -14.77 -33.78 1.75
N GLU A 38 -15.68 -33.09 2.43
CA GLU A 38 -16.79 -32.34 1.83
C GLU A 38 -16.48 -30.85 1.74
N PHE A 39 -15.78 -30.31 2.74
CA PHE A 39 -15.52 -28.89 2.88
C PHE A 39 -14.03 -28.54 2.99
N GLN A 40 -13.58 -27.65 2.12
CA GLN A 40 -12.27 -27.01 2.14
C GLN A 40 -12.37 -25.65 2.82
N TYR A 41 -12.11 -25.62 4.12
CA TYR A 41 -12.16 -24.39 4.91
C TYR A 41 -10.89 -23.54 4.78
N PRO A 42 -10.91 -22.27 5.18
CA PRO A 42 -9.69 -21.48 5.32
C PRO A 42 -8.72 -22.15 6.30
N GLY A 43 -7.45 -22.35 5.90
CA GLY A 43 -6.43 -22.83 6.83
C GLY A 43 -6.17 -21.78 7.90
N PHE A 44 -6.36 -22.15 9.17
CA PHE A 44 -6.26 -21.23 10.31
C PHE A 44 -4.92 -20.49 10.36
N TYR A 45 -3.84 -21.19 10.03
CA TYR A 45 -2.48 -20.68 10.06
C TYR A 45 -2.06 -20.00 8.76
N ASP A 46 -2.79 -20.16 7.67
CA ASP A 46 -2.41 -19.66 6.35
C ASP A 46 -1.97 -18.19 6.35
N PRO A 47 -2.75 -17.23 6.90
CA PRO A 47 -2.40 -15.81 6.86
C PRO A 47 -1.14 -15.46 7.67
N ALA A 48 -0.73 -16.31 8.62
CA ALA A 48 0.46 -16.11 9.42
C ALA A 48 1.75 -16.61 8.74
N PHE A 49 1.67 -17.61 7.85
CA PHE A 49 2.85 -18.25 7.25
C PHE A 49 3.01 -17.90 5.76
N TYR A 50 2.02 -18.18 4.91
CA TYR A 50 2.21 -18.09 3.46
C TYR A 50 2.41 -16.66 2.96
N PRO A 51 1.64 -15.65 3.40
CA PRO A 51 1.85 -14.27 2.95
C PRO A 51 3.26 -13.75 3.24
N ILE A 52 3.86 -14.14 4.37
CA ILE A 52 5.21 -13.71 4.73
C ILE A 52 6.26 -14.37 3.82
N LEU A 53 6.12 -15.67 3.54
CA LEU A 53 7.01 -16.39 2.63
C LEU A 53 6.90 -15.85 1.19
N ILE A 54 5.67 -15.64 0.72
CA ILE A 54 5.42 -15.05 -0.61
C ILE A 54 5.93 -13.61 -0.65
N ALA A 55 5.78 -12.82 0.42
CA ALA A 55 6.32 -11.47 0.49
C ALA A 55 7.85 -11.46 0.39
N ALA A 56 8.53 -12.36 1.10
CA ALA A 56 9.97 -12.53 0.98
C ALA A 56 10.38 -12.87 -0.46
N PHE A 57 9.67 -13.81 -1.10
CA PHE A 57 9.87 -14.12 -2.51
C PHE A 57 9.64 -12.91 -3.42
N LEU A 58 8.55 -12.15 -3.23
CA LEU A 58 8.25 -10.94 -4.01
C LEU A 58 9.34 -9.88 -3.87
N ILE A 59 9.89 -9.68 -2.67
CA ILE A 59 10.99 -8.75 -2.43
C ILE A 59 12.25 -9.21 -3.16
N LEU A 60 12.56 -10.51 -3.13
CA LEU A 60 13.70 -11.08 -3.85
C LEU A 60 13.51 -10.96 -5.37
N LEU A 61 12.32 -11.28 -5.88
CA LEU A 61 11.92 -11.13 -7.27
C LEU A 61 12.07 -9.67 -7.72
N TYR A 62 11.54 -8.71 -6.95
CA TYR A 62 11.68 -7.29 -7.18
C TYR A 62 13.17 -6.89 -7.27
N LYS A 63 13.95 -7.21 -6.23
CA LYS A 63 15.33 -6.73 -6.10
C LYS A 63 16.31 -7.36 -7.11
N TYR A 64 16.20 -8.67 -7.33
CA TYR A 64 17.21 -9.44 -8.08
C TYR A 64 16.80 -9.76 -9.51
N ILE A 65 15.51 -9.67 -9.85
CA ILE A 65 15.03 -9.99 -11.19
C ILE A 65 14.41 -8.76 -11.85
N LEU A 66 13.31 -8.24 -11.31
CA LEU A 66 12.55 -7.17 -11.96
C LEU A 66 13.36 -5.88 -12.07
N VAL A 67 13.96 -5.39 -10.98
CA VAL A 67 14.76 -4.16 -11.01
C VAL A 67 15.92 -4.23 -12.00
N PRO A 68 16.81 -5.23 -11.98
CA PRO A 68 17.96 -5.26 -12.89
C PRO A 68 17.59 -5.62 -14.34
N HIS A 69 16.60 -6.48 -14.56
CA HIS A 69 16.33 -7.05 -15.90
C HIS A 69 15.15 -6.43 -16.64
N THR A 70 14.22 -5.75 -15.96
CA THR A 70 13.07 -5.11 -16.62
C THR A 70 12.95 -3.64 -16.25
N PHE A 71 12.75 -3.30 -14.96
CA PHE A 71 12.38 -1.95 -14.55
C PHE A 71 13.50 -0.93 -14.80
N SER A 72 14.77 -1.29 -14.55
CA SER A 72 15.87 -0.37 -14.86
C SER A 72 16.00 -0.06 -16.35
N TYR A 73 15.56 -0.94 -17.25
CA TYR A 73 15.56 -0.65 -18.68
C TYR A 73 14.41 0.27 -19.06
N ILE A 74 13.20 0.02 -18.53
CA ILE A 74 12.03 0.88 -18.73
C ILE A 74 12.34 2.30 -18.23
N ALA A 75 12.82 2.43 -16.99
CA ALA A 75 13.22 3.72 -16.42
C ALA A 75 14.22 4.48 -17.31
N LYS A 76 15.26 3.82 -17.83
CA LYS A 76 16.23 4.44 -18.74
C LYS A 76 15.61 4.86 -20.06
N SER A 77 14.75 4.03 -20.65
CA SER A 77 14.01 4.35 -21.88
C SER A 77 13.09 5.55 -21.71
N CYS A 78 12.54 5.74 -20.49
CA CYS A 78 11.78 6.93 -20.11
C CYS A 78 12.66 8.13 -19.71
N GLY A 79 13.99 8.06 -19.88
CA GLY A 79 14.91 9.16 -19.60
C GLY A 79 15.28 9.34 -18.12
N MET A 80 14.90 8.41 -17.24
CA MET A 80 15.20 8.47 -15.81
C MET A 80 16.70 8.25 -15.55
N LYS A 81 17.26 9.05 -14.63
CA LYS A 81 18.68 8.98 -14.25
C LYS A 81 18.82 8.67 -12.77
N LYS A 82 19.63 7.66 -12.43
CA LYS A 82 19.98 7.36 -11.04
C LYS A 82 20.69 8.55 -10.39
N SER A 83 20.32 8.87 -9.15
CA SER A 83 21.04 9.84 -8.33
C SER A 83 22.49 9.39 -8.17
N LYS A 84 23.43 10.26 -8.52
CA LYS A 84 24.86 9.99 -8.31
C LYS A 84 25.22 10.32 -6.86
N LEU A 85 26.01 9.46 -6.22
CA LEU A 85 26.64 9.80 -4.95
C LEU A 85 27.48 11.10 -5.13
N PRO A 86 27.43 12.05 -4.19
CA PRO A 86 28.31 13.21 -4.24
C PRO A 86 29.78 12.80 -4.10
N ILE A 87 30.68 13.69 -4.50
CA ILE A 87 32.14 13.48 -4.37
C ILE A 87 32.47 13.24 -2.89
N PRO A 88 33.25 12.21 -2.52
CA PRO A 88 33.55 11.92 -1.12
C PRO A 88 34.14 13.13 -0.39
N ASN A 89 33.49 13.57 0.69
CA ASN A 89 33.97 14.62 1.59
C ASN A 89 33.60 14.24 3.03
N PRO A 90 34.56 13.70 3.82
CA PRO A 90 34.28 13.23 5.18
C PRO A 90 33.73 14.31 6.11
N THR A 91 34.17 15.56 5.94
CA THR A 91 33.71 16.68 6.77
C THR A 91 32.25 17.01 6.49
N LEU A 92 31.87 17.13 5.22
CA LEU A 92 30.47 17.37 4.84
C LEU A 92 29.57 16.17 5.15
N GLU A 93 30.07 14.93 5.04
CA GLU A 93 29.32 13.73 5.44
C GLU A 93 29.04 13.74 6.95
N ASN A 94 30.04 14.03 7.79
CA ASN A 94 29.84 14.15 9.23
C ASN A 94 28.86 15.28 9.59
N ILE A 95 28.94 16.41 8.88
CA ILE A 95 28.00 17.52 9.06
C ILE A 95 26.58 17.10 8.67
N TYR A 96 26.40 16.44 7.52
CA TYR A 96 25.10 15.94 7.06
C TYR A 96 24.49 14.95 8.05
N LEU A 97 25.28 13.98 8.55
CA LEU A 97 24.82 12.97 9.49
C LEU A 97 24.51 13.53 10.89
N SER A 98 25.22 14.59 11.32
CA SER A 98 24.98 15.24 12.61
C SER A 98 23.83 16.26 12.56
N THR A 99 23.51 16.81 11.40
CA THR A 99 22.49 17.86 11.25
C THR A 99 21.15 17.28 10.83
N LYS A 100 20.15 17.34 11.72
CA LYS A 100 18.77 16.87 11.43
C LYS A 100 17.88 17.91 10.73
N ARG A 101 18.34 19.17 10.62
CA ARG A 101 17.60 20.28 10.00
C ARG A 101 18.19 20.68 8.66
N ALA A 102 17.39 21.32 7.82
CA ALA A 102 17.92 21.96 6.62
C ALA A 102 18.97 23.03 7.01
N PRO A 103 20.14 23.04 6.35
CA PRO A 103 21.18 24.03 6.61
C PRO A 103 20.67 25.42 6.20
N SER A 104 20.83 26.40 7.09
CA SER A 104 20.58 27.81 6.83
C SER A 104 21.71 28.42 6.01
N GLN A 105 21.51 29.63 5.47
CA GLN A 105 22.57 30.30 4.71
C GLN A 105 23.84 30.54 5.55
N ASN A 106 23.69 30.81 6.84
CA ASN A 106 24.83 30.96 7.76
C ASN A 106 25.58 29.65 7.96
N ASP A 107 24.86 28.52 8.03
CA ASP A 107 25.47 27.19 8.13
C ASP A 107 26.28 26.89 6.86
N ILE A 108 25.74 27.21 5.67
CA ILE A 108 26.43 27.02 4.39
C ILE A 108 27.73 27.84 4.33
N LEU A 109 27.70 29.08 4.80
CA LEU A 109 28.87 29.95 4.89
C LEU A 109 29.94 29.39 5.84
N GLU A 110 29.53 28.90 7.01
CA GLU A 110 30.44 28.26 7.97
C GLU A 110 31.10 27.01 7.36
N TYR A 111 30.30 26.14 6.73
CA TYR A 111 30.79 24.92 6.10
C TYR A 111 31.74 25.22 4.94
N SER A 112 31.41 26.22 4.12
CA SER A 112 32.25 26.72 3.03
C SER A 112 33.62 27.17 3.54
N THR A 113 33.65 27.95 4.61
CA THR A 113 34.89 28.43 5.25
C THR A 113 35.72 27.27 5.81
N LYS A 114 35.07 26.28 6.42
CA LYS A 114 35.73 25.13 7.06
C LYS A 114 36.43 24.20 6.06
N ILE A 115 35.87 24.03 4.85
CA ILE A 115 36.39 23.07 3.85
C ILE A 115 37.09 23.74 2.66
N GLY A 116 37.07 25.08 2.58
CA GLY A 116 37.67 25.83 1.48
C GLY A 116 36.93 25.69 0.14
N TRP A 117 35.65 25.31 0.15
CA TRP A 117 34.80 25.28 -1.04
C TRP A 117 33.96 26.54 -1.11
N ASN A 118 33.47 26.91 -2.29
CA ASN A 118 32.47 27.98 -2.36
C ASN A 118 31.11 27.50 -1.84
N GLU A 119 30.27 28.43 -1.38
CA GLU A 119 28.94 28.15 -0.83
C GLU A 119 28.10 27.28 -1.78
N ARG A 120 28.16 27.56 -3.09
CA ARG A 120 27.38 26.83 -4.12
C ARG A 120 27.81 25.36 -4.25
N GLN A 121 29.10 25.06 -4.08
CA GLN A 121 29.62 23.70 -4.08
C GLN A 121 29.12 22.93 -2.85
N VAL A 122 29.14 23.57 -1.67
CA VAL A 122 28.59 23.01 -0.43
C VAL A 122 27.10 22.73 -0.57
N GLU A 123 26.34 23.73 -1.02
CA GLU A 123 24.89 23.62 -1.24
C GLU A 123 24.56 22.49 -2.23
N ARG A 124 25.29 22.42 -3.36
CA ARG A 124 25.12 21.37 -4.36
C ARG A 124 25.45 19.99 -3.81
N TRP A 125 26.52 19.87 -3.02
CA TRP A 125 26.93 18.62 -2.38
C TRP A 125 25.86 18.13 -1.42
N LEU A 126 25.38 19.00 -0.51
CA LEU A 126 24.35 18.66 0.47
C LEU A 126 23.03 18.27 -0.20
N ARG A 127 22.61 19.02 -1.24
CA ARG A 127 21.45 18.64 -2.06
C ARG A 127 21.63 17.29 -2.74
N GLN A 128 22.80 17.01 -3.31
CA GLN A 128 23.08 15.74 -3.97
C GLN A 128 23.12 14.57 -2.98
N ARG A 129 23.69 14.77 -1.77
CA ARG A 129 23.69 13.79 -0.70
C ARG A 129 22.27 13.48 -0.22
N LYS A 130 21.45 14.51 0.00
CA LYS A 130 20.03 14.38 0.36
C LYS A 130 19.23 13.63 -0.70
N ARG A 131 19.36 13.99 -1.98
CA ARG A 131 18.72 13.29 -3.11
C ARG A 131 19.14 11.83 -3.27
N PHE A 132 20.36 11.50 -2.86
CA PHE A 132 20.83 10.12 -2.84
C PHE A 132 20.21 9.36 -1.67
N ASP A 133 20.15 9.98 -0.49
CA ASP A 133 19.62 9.41 0.76
C ASP A 133 18.12 9.11 0.69
N VAL A 134 17.32 10.08 0.23
CA VAL A 134 15.86 10.01 0.14
C VAL A 134 15.38 9.09 -1.00
N GLY A 135 16.30 8.61 -1.84
CA GLY A 135 15.94 7.89 -3.06
C GLY A 135 15.26 8.84 -4.04
N GLY A 136 16.08 9.55 -4.84
CA GLY A 136 15.57 10.52 -5.81
C GLY A 136 14.57 9.94 -6.82
N LYS A 137 14.03 10.79 -7.70
CA LYS A 137 12.95 10.47 -8.67
C LYS A 137 13.09 9.11 -9.40
N TYR A 138 14.31 8.63 -9.65
CA TYR A 138 14.55 7.30 -10.20
C TYR A 138 14.00 6.16 -9.32
N GLN A 139 14.28 6.16 -8.02
CA GLN A 139 13.80 5.09 -7.13
C GLN A 139 12.28 5.13 -7.00
N LYS A 140 11.71 6.34 -6.87
CA LYS A 140 10.26 6.56 -6.86
C LYS A 140 9.58 6.06 -8.14
N PHE A 141 10.23 6.17 -9.29
CA PHE A 141 9.76 5.63 -10.56
C PHE A 141 9.79 4.09 -10.57
N ILE A 142 10.90 3.48 -10.12
CA ILE A 142 11.02 2.01 -10.02
C ILE A 142 10.00 1.42 -9.05
N ASP A 143 9.74 2.09 -7.92
CA ASP A 143 8.73 1.65 -6.96
C ASP A 143 7.32 1.74 -7.57
N ALA A 144 7.01 2.82 -8.28
CA ALA A 144 5.76 2.95 -9.01
C ALA A 144 5.63 1.89 -10.13
N GLU A 145 6.71 1.55 -10.85
CA GLU A 145 6.71 0.45 -11.83
C GLU A 145 6.33 -0.89 -11.20
N PHE A 146 6.90 -1.19 -10.02
CA PHE A 146 6.58 -2.43 -9.31
C PHE A 146 5.11 -2.48 -8.89
N GLU A 147 4.58 -1.38 -8.36
CA GLU A 147 3.16 -1.29 -7.99
C GLU A 147 2.25 -1.42 -9.23
N VAL A 148 2.57 -0.76 -10.36
CA VAL A 148 1.83 -0.94 -11.64
C VAL A 148 1.85 -2.41 -12.07
N PHE A 149 3.02 -3.03 -12.09
CA PHE A 149 3.18 -4.43 -12.50
C PHE A 149 2.35 -5.36 -11.60
N PHE A 150 2.47 -5.22 -10.29
CA PHE A 150 1.76 -6.05 -9.33
C PHE A 150 0.24 -5.90 -9.45
N HIS A 151 -0.27 -4.66 -9.43
CA HIS A 151 -1.71 -4.41 -9.53
C HIS A 151 -2.28 -4.83 -10.88
N ALA A 152 -1.52 -4.71 -11.98
CA ALA A 152 -1.95 -5.21 -13.29
C ALA A 152 -2.13 -6.74 -13.28
N VAL A 153 -1.15 -7.47 -12.75
CA VAL A 153 -1.23 -8.93 -12.63
C VAL A 153 -2.39 -9.33 -11.71
N MET A 154 -2.52 -8.69 -10.54
CA MET A 154 -3.58 -9.01 -9.58
C MET A 154 -4.96 -8.61 -10.03
N THR A 155 -5.11 -7.54 -10.81
CA THR A 155 -6.40 -7.16 -11.39
C THR A 155 -6.84 -8.20 -12.41
N VAL A 156 -5.94 -8.65 -13.30
CA VAL A 156 -6.26 -9.71 -14.28
C VAL A 156 -6.59 -11.01 -13.56
N TYR A 157 -5.77 -11.41 -12.59
CA TYR A 157 -5.98 -12.62 -11.81
C TYR A 157 -7.28 -12.58 -10.98
N GLY A 158 -7.56 -11.45 -10.33
CA GLY A 158 -8.78 -11.22 -9.56
C GLY A 158 -10.03 -11.28 -10.45
N CYS A 159 -10.01 -10.62 -11.63
CA CYS A 159 -11.11 -10.74 -12.60
C CYS A 159 -11.31 -12.18 -13.05
N HIS A 160 -10.23 -12.90 -13.37
CA HIS A 160 -10.31 -14.31 -13.77
C HIS A 160 -10.87 -15.21 -12.65
N THR A 161 -10.42 -15.00 -11.42
CA THR A 161 -10.86 -15.75 -10.22
C THR A 161 -12.32 -15.47 -9.87
N MET A 162 -12.85 -14.30 -10.22
CA MET A 162 -14.18 -13.87 -9.77
C MET A 162 -15.28 -14.05 -10.82
N ILE A 163 -14.92 -14.18 -12.11
CA ILE A 163 -15.89 -14.16 -13.22
C ILE A 163 -16.90 -15.31 -13.17
N ASP A 164 -16.51 -16.46 -12.64
CA ASP A 164 -17.34 -17.66 -12.49
C ASP A 164 -18.02 -17.74 -11.11
N LYS A 165 -17.66 -16.87 -10.16
CA LYS A 165 -18.20 -16.92 -8.80
C LYS A 165 -19.57 -16.25 -8.74
N PRO A 166 -20.61 -16.95 -8.26
CA PRO A 166 -21.98 -16.43 -8.31
C PRO A 166 -22.18 -15.21 -7.40
N TRP A 167 -21.39 -15.09 -6.32
CA TRP A 167 -21.45 -13.93 -5.42
C TRP A 167 -20.89 -12.63 -6.02
N LEU A 168 -20.19 -12.69 -7.16
CA LEU A 168 -19.85 -11.49 -7.94
C LEU A 168 -21.11 -10.79 -8.47
N TYR A 169 -22.11 -11.58 -8.88
CA TYR A 169 -23.33 -11.07 -9.50
C TYR A 169 -24.47 -10.93 -8.50
N ASN A 170 -24.49 -11.77 -7.46
CA ASN A 170 -25.47 -11.69 -6.37
C ASN A 170 -24.77 -11.70 -5.01
N ILE A 171 -24.56 -10.51 -4.45
CA ILE A 171 -23.80 -10.31 -3.21
C ILE A 171 -24.40 -11.02 -1.99
N SER A 172 -25.71 -11.30 -1.97
CA SER A 172 -26.35 -12.04 -0.88
C SER A 172 -25.76 -13.44 -0.70
N LEU A 173 -25.25 -14.04 -1.78
CA LEU A 173 -24.60 -15.34 -1.75
C LEU A 173 -23.27 -15.34 -0.98
N CYS A 174 -22.71 -14.17 -0.66
CA CYS A 174 -21.55 -14.08 0.24
C CYS A 174 -21.85 -14.62 1.64
N TRP A 175 -23.12 -14.61 2.06
CA TRP A 175 -23.53 -14.95 3.42
C TRP A 175 -24.19 -16.34 3.52
N ASN A 176 -24.66 -16.87 2.39
CA ASN A 176 -25.31 -18.17 2.33
C ASN A 176 -24.37 -19.29 2.81
N ASP A 177 -24.96 -20.20 3.59
CA ASP A 177 -24.32 -21.40 4.13
C ASP A 177 -23.08 -21.11 4.97
N TRP A 178 -22.88 -19.87 5.42
CA TRP A 178 -21.77 -19.57 6.31
C TRP A 178 -21.89 -20.36 7.62
N PRO A 179 -20.78 -20.95 8.13
CA PRO A 179 -19.42 -20.93 7.60
C PRO A 179 -19.11 -22.08 6.63
N HIS A 180 -20.06 -22.97 6.37
CA HIS A 180 -19.98 -24.21 5.58
C HIS A 180 -19.96 -23.96 4.06
N HIS A 181 -18.94 -23.26 3.59
CA HIS A 181 -18.65 -23.13 2.17
C HIS A 181 -17.16 -23.26 1.87
N ASN A 182 -16.86 -23.71 0.66
CA ASN A 182 -15.51 -23.98 0.20
C ASN A 182 -14.75 -22.72 -0.16
N VAL A 183 -13.46 -22.72 0.18
CA VAL A 183 -12.48 -21.81 -0.37
C VAL A 183 -11.77 -22.49 -1.53
N ASP A 184 -12.13 -22.08 -2.73
CA ASP A 184 -11.48 -22.58 -3.95
C ASP A 184 -9.99 -22.21 -3.97
N THR A 185 -9.18 -23.03 -4.65
CA THR A 185 -7.72 -22.84 -4.70
C THR A 185 -7.32 -21.50 -5.36
N ASP A 186 -8.10 -21.03 -6.33
CA ASP A 186 -7.88 -19.74 -6.99
C ASP A 186 -8.09 -18.55 -6.03
N VAL A 187 -9.14 -18.61 -5.20
CA VAL A 187 -9.44 -17.67 -4.12
C VAL A 187 -8.33 -17.68 -3.07
N TRP A 188 -7.81 -18.86 -2.72
CA TRP A 188 -6.67 -19.00 -1.81
C TRP A 188 -5.45 -18.21 -2.32
N TRP A 189 -5.05 -18.43 -3.58
CA TRP A 189 -3.93 -17.70 -4.17
C TRP A 189 -4.21 -16.20 -4.26
N PHE A 190 -5.45 -15.81 -4.58
CA PHE A 190 -5.83 -14.39 -4.66
C PHE A 190 -5.63 -13.69 -3.30
N TYR A 191 -6.09 -14.33 -2.22
CA TYR A 191 -5.91 -13.84 -0.85
C TYR A 191 -4.45 -13.82 -0.42
N MET A 192 -3.72 -14.93 -0.61
CA MET A 192 -2.36 -15.07 -0.09
C MET A 192 -1.38 -14.14 -0.81
N ILE A 193 -1.49 -14.00 -2.13
CA ILE A 193 -0.66 -13.08 -2.91
C ILE A 193 -1.03 -11.63 -2.60
N GLY A 194 -2.33 -11.31 -2.50
CA GLY A 194 -2.79 -9.97 -2.11
C GLY A 194 -2.26 -9.55 -0.73
N MET A 195 -2.37 -10.43 0.27
CA MET A 195 -1.84 -10.17 1.61
C MET A 195 -0.31 -10.08 1.62
N ALA A 196 0.37 -10.93 0.84
CA ALA A 196 1.82 -10.91 0.69
C ALA A 196 2.34 -9.59 0.14
N PHE A 197 1.59 -8.94 -0.75
CA PHE A 197 1.95 -7.62 -1.24
C PHE A 197 1.95 -6.58 -0.13
N TYR A 198 0.91 -6.51 0.70
CA TYR A 198 0.90 -5.56 1.82
C TYR A 198 2.06 -5.81 2.79
N TRP A 199 2.42 -7.06 3.05
CA TRP A 199 3.64 -7.41 3.80
C TRP A 199 4.91 -6.95 3.08
N ALA A 200 5.05 -7.22 1.78
CA ALA A 200 6.22 -6.80 0.99
C ALA A 200 6.38 -5.27 1.00
N MET A 201 5.27 -4.54 0.84
CA MET A 201 5.26 -3.08 0.85
C MET A 201 5.60 -2.51 2.23
N MET A 202 5.25 -3.19 3.33
CA MET A 202 5.75 -2.82 4.66
C MET A 202 7.28 -2.87 4.72
N PHE A 203 7.92 -3.91 4.19
CA PHE A 203 9.39 -4.01 4.22
C PHE A 203 10.10 -3.12 3.19
N ILE A 204 9.48 -2.84 2.05
CA ILE A 204 10.06 -2.00 0.98
C ILE A 204 9.92 -0.51 1.32
N GLN A 205 8.73 -0.07 1.76
CA GLN A 205 8.43 1.36 1.92
C GLN A 205 8.80 1.92 3.30
N VAL A 206 8.74 1.12 4.37
CA VAL A 206 9.06 1.61 5.73
C VAL A 206 10.51 2.09 5.86
N PRO A 207 11.53 1.44 5.29
CA PRO A 207 12.90 1.94 5.42
C PRO A 207 13.20 3.23 4.65
N GLN A 208 12.31 3.69 3.75
CA GLN A 208 12.58 4.85 2.90
C GLN A 208 12.53 6.16 3.71
N PRO A 209 13.65 6.91 3.81
CA PRO A 209 13.67 8.20 4.48
C PRO A 209 12.99 9.27 3.63
N GLY A 210 12.36 10.26 4.28
CA GLY A 210 11.78 11.43 3.62
C GLY A 210 10.28 11.35 3.34
N ARG A 211 9.73 10.17 3.04
CA ARG A 211 8.33 9.99 2.62
C ARG A 211 7.29 10.53 3.64
N LYS A 212 6.62 11.63 3.31
CA LYS A 212 5.63 12.32 4.17
C LYS A 212 4.38 11.50 4.52
N ASP A 213 3.93 10.60 3.64
CA ASP A 213 2.74 9.76 3.86
C ASP A 213 3.06 8.37 4.47
N LYS A 214 4.29 8.15 4.95
CA LYS A 214 4.75 6.86 5.45
C LYS A 214 3.90 6.30 6.60
N ILE A 215 3.56 7.10 7.61
CA ILE A 215 2.74 6.66 8.74
C ILE A 215 1.34 6.25 8.26
N GLN A 216 0.76 7.03 7.37
CA GLN A 216 -0.55 6.76 6.80
C GLN A 216 -0.57 5.44 6.01
N MET A 217 0.46 5.17 5.20
CA MET A 217 0.59 3.89 4.48
C MET A 217 0.83 2.70 5.41
N ILE A 218 1.61 2.86 6.49
CA ILE A 218 1.80 1.81 7.51
C ILE A 218 0.47 1.47 8.18
N ILE A 219 -0.30 2.48 8.58
CA ILE A 219 -1.62 2.30 9.20
C ILE A 219 -2.55 1.58 8.21
N HIS A 220 -2.56 2.03 6.95
CA HIS A 220 -3.36 1.39 5.92
C HIS A 220 -2.99 -0.10 5.73
N HIS A 221 -1.71 -0.42 5.48
CA HIS A 221 -1.30 -1.81 5.25
C HIS A 221 -1.58 -2.69 6.46
N SER A 222 -1.36 -2.17 7.68
CA SER A 222 -1.69 -2.89 8.91
C SER A 222 -3.19 -3.17 9.01
N LEU A 223 -4.04 -2.18 8.73
CA LEU A 223 -5.49 -2.35 8.70
C LEU A 223 -5.93 -3.37 7.65
N THR A 224 -5.35 -3.32 6.44
CA THR A 224 -5.70 -4.26 5.36
C THR A 224 -5.27 -5.69 5.70
N ILE A 225 -4.06 -5.89 6.25
CA ILE A 225 -3.60 -7.21 6.69
C ILE A 225 -4.51 -7.76 7.79
N ILE A 226 -4.87 -6.95 8.79
CA ILE A 226 -5.79 -7.36 9.86
C ILE A 226 -7.17 -7.69 9.27
N LEU A 227 -7.71 -6.84 8.40
CA LEU A 227 -9.02 -7.05 7.76
C LEU A 227 -9.05 -8.35 6.94
N MET A 228 -8.02 -8.59 6.13
CA MET A 228 -7.91 -9.83 5.34
C MET A 228 -7.73 -11.05 6.23
N THR A 229 -6.96 -10.94 7.32
CA THR A 229 -6.75 -12.03 8.28
C THR A 229 -8.06 -12.39 8.99
N VAL A 230 -8.79 -11.40 9.52
CA VAL A 230 -10.10 -11.60 10.15
C VAL A 230 -11.07 -12.22 9.15
N SER A 231 -11.15 -11.67 7.93
CA SER A 231 -12.00 -12.20 6.86
C SER A 231 -11.68 -13.66 6.53
N TRP A 232 -10.41 -14.05 6.54
CA TRP A 232 -9.98 -15.41 6.27
C TRP A 232 -10.35 -16.37 7.40
N ILE A 233 -9.94 -16.08 8.64
CA ILE A 233 -10.15 -16.99 9.78
C ILE A 233 -11.63 -17.17 10.13
N THR A 234 -12.49 -16.19 9.86
CA THR A 234 -13.94 -16.31 10.06
C THR A 234 -14.68 -16.76 8.80
N ASN A 235 -13.98 -17.21 7.76
CA ASN A 235 -14.55 -17.63 6.46
C ASN A 235 -15.52 -16.62 5.81
N PHE A 236 -15.25 -15.31 5.95
CA PHE A 236 -15.91 -14.25 5.17
C PHE A 236 -15.20 -14.02 3.83
N THR A 237 -14.60 -15.07 3.26
CA THR A 237 -13.74 -15.02 2.07
C THR A 237 -14.50 -14.56 0.83
N ARG A 238 -15.75 -15.01 0.64
CA ARG A 238 -16.62 -14.52 -0.45
C ARG A 238 -16.77 -12.99 -0.43
N MET A 239 -17.04 -12.41 0.74
CA MET A 239 -17.15 -10.96 0.87
C MET A 239 -15.80 -10.26 0.67
N GLY A 240 -14.73 -10.79 1.26
CA GLY A 240 -13.42 -10.16 1.12
C GLY A 240 -12.81 -10.28 -0.28
N THR A 241 -13.14 -11.30 -1.08
CA THR A 241 -12.76 -11.32 -2.52
C THR A 241 -13.38 -10.17 -3.31
N LEU A 242 -14.64 -9.78 -3.03
CA LEU A 242 -15.27 -8.60 -3.63
C LEU A 242 -14.56 -7.31 -3.20
N ILE A 243 -14.21 -7.21 -1.91
CA ILE A 243 -13.47 -6.07 -1.38
C ILE A 243 -12.11 -5.96 -2.07
N LEU A 244 -11.34 -7.05 -2.17
CA LEU A 244 -10.05 -7.09 -2.87
C LEU A 244 -10.21 -6.64 -4.33
N LEU A 245 -11.14 -7.24 -5.07
CA LEU A 245 -11.33 -6.93 -6.49
C LEU A 245 -11.62 -5.44 -6.74
N VAL A 246 -12.53 -4.85 -5.96
CA VAL A 246 -12.85 -3.42 -6.04
C VAL A 246 -11.65 -2.53 -5.65
N HIS A 247 -10.67 -3.10 -4.94
CA HIS A 247 -9.47 -2.39 -4.51
C HIS A 247 -8.22 -2.53 -5.39
N GLU A 248 -8.14 -3.44 -6.36
CA GLU A 248 -6.90 -3.61 -7.15
C GLU A 248 -6.78 -2.65 -8.35
N GLY A 249 -7.82 -2.52 -9.18
CA GLY A 249 -7.66 -1.99 -10.54
C GLY A 249 -7.35 -0.49 -10.66
N VAL A 250 -7.79 0.33 -9.70
CA VAL A 250 -7.63 1.80 -9.78
C VAL A 250 -6.19 2.24 -9.56
N ASP A 251 -5.44 1.49 -8.77
CA ASP A 251 -4.10 1.88 -8.35
C ASP A 251 -3.10 1.79 -9.51
N ILE A 252 -3.39 0.99 -10.54
CA ILE A 252 -2.65 0.97 -11.82
C ILE A 252 -2.57 2.39 -12.41
N LEU A 253 -3.69 3.12 -12.47
CA LEU A 253 -3.73 4.47 -13.03
C LEU A 253 -3.03 5.49 -12.13
N LEU A 254 -3.17 5.35 -10.81
CA LEU A 254 -2.49 6.20 -9.84
C LEU A 254 -0.97 6.14 -10.03
N GLN A 255 -0.42 4.92 -10.08
CA GLN A 255 1.02 4.71 -10.18
C GLN A 255 1.55 5.05 -11.58
N THR A 256 0.77 4.75 -12.63
CA THR A 256 1.09 5.18 -14.00
C THR A 256 1.18 6.70 -14.11
N GLY A 257 0.24 7.44 -13.51
CA GLY A 257 0.28 8.91 -13.48
C GLY A 257 1.53 9.46 -12.81
N LYS A 258 1.95 8.85 -11.67
CA LYS A 258 3.21 9.21 -11.00
C LYS A 258 4.42 8.94 -11.88
N MET A 259 4.49 7.79 -12.56
CA MET A 259 5.58 7.44 -13.47
C MET A 259 5.73 8.50 -14.58
N ILE A 260 4.63 8.83 -15.27
CA ILE A 260 4.66 9.83 -16.36
C ILE A 260 5.16 11.18 -15.81
N ARG A 261 4.69 11.60 -14.64
CA ARG A 261 5.11 12.85 -13.99
C ARG A 261 6.61 12.84 -13.63
N TYR A 262 7.12 11.76 -13.04
CA TYR A 262 8.54 11.64 -12.68
C TYR A 262 9.45 11.65 -13.91
N ALA A 263 9.01 11.05 -15.02
CA ALA A 263 9.72 11.05 -16.30
C ALA A 263 9.60 12.38 -17.07
N LYS A 264 8.90 13.39 -16.53
CA LYS A 264 8.56 14.64 -17.24
C LYS A 264 7.88 14.37 -18.59
N GLY A 265 7.00 13.36 -18.60
CA GLY A 265 6.21 12.99 -19.76
C GLY A 265 5.24 14.09 -20.16
N ASN A 266 4.56 13.88 -21.29
CA ASN A 266 3.66 14.88 -21.86
C ASN A 266 2.48 15.18 -20.88
N PRO A 267 2.25 16.46 -20.53
CA PRO A 267 1.19 16.87 -19.61
C PRO A 267 -0.20 16.39 -20.05
N PHE A 268 -0.52 16.43 -21.34
CA PHE A 268 -1.82 16.02 -21.87
C PHE A 268 -2.16 14.56 -21.51
N PHE A 269 -1.21 13.64 -21.67
CA PHE A 269 -1.41 12.24 -21.29
C PHE A 269 -1.50 12.06 -19.77
N THR A 270 -0.73 12.83 -19.01
CA THR A 270 -0.81 12.84 -17.54
C THR A 270 -2.20 13.26 -17.08
N ASP A 271 -2.80 14.25 -17.74
CA ASP A 271 -4.13 14.77 -17.45
C ASP A 271 -5.23 13.76 -17.75
N ILE A 272 -5.12 13.05 -18.88
CA ILE A 272 -6.05 11.96 -19.23
C ILE A 272 -5.98 10.85 -18.18
N VAL A 273 -4.79 10.33 -17.87
CA VAL A 273 -4.61 9.26 -16.88
C VAL A 273 -5.15 9.68 -15.52
N TYR A 274 -4.88 10.92 -15.10
CA TYR A 274 -5.37 11.46 -13.84
C TYR A 274 -6.90 11.62 -13.83
N GLY A 275 -7.50 12.11 -14.92
CA GLY A 275 -8.95 12.21 -15.06
C GLY A 275 -9.64 10.85 -15.00
N THR A 276 -9.12 9.86 -15.72
CA THR A 276 -9.63 8.48 -15.68
C THR A 276 -9.47 7.87 -14.28
N PHE A 277 -8.33 8.13 -13.62
CA PHE A 277 -8.10 7.71 -12.23
C PHE A 277 -9.16 8.26 -11.28
N ILE A 278 -9.49 9.55 -11.34
CA ILE A 278 -10.53 10.16 -10.49
C ILE A 278 -11.88 9.46 -10.70
N VAL A 279 -12.28 9.28 -11.96
CA VAL A 279 -13.58 8.68 -12.29
C VAL A 279 -13.66 7.26 -11.75
N LEU A 280 -12.66 6.41 -12.03
CA LEU A 280 -12.67 5.03 -11.54
C LEU A 280 -12.53 4.96 -10.02
N TRP A 281 -11.75 5.84 -9.40
CA TRP A 281 -11.64 5.93 -7.94
C TRP A 281 -13.01 6.21 -7.32
N LEU A 282 -13.74 7.21 -7.80
CA LEU A 282 -15.06 7.55 -7.28
C LEU A 282 -16.05 6.40 -7.47
N ILE A 283 -16.06 5.76 -8.65
CA ILE A 283 -16.95 4.62 -8.91
C ILE A 283 -16.65 3.47 -7.96
N LEU A 284 -15.39 3.02 -7.87
CA LEU A 284 -15.04 1.82 -7.12
C LEU A 284 -15.01 2.07 -5.60
N ARG A 285 -14.38 3.15 -5.14
CA ARG A 285 -14.12 3.41 -3.71
C ARG A 285 -15.26 4.13 -3.00
N VAL A 286 -15.97 5.01 -3.71
CA VAL A 286 -17.02 5.87 -3.12
C VAL A 286 -18.41 5.45 -3.60
N GLY A 287 -18.51 4.76 -4.74
CA GLY A 287 -19.74 4.17 -5.25
C GLY A 287 -19.93 2.73 -4.77
N ILE A 288 -19.27 1.80 -5.45
CA ILE A 288 -19.47 0.36 -5.29
C ILE A 288 -19.14 -0.09 -3.86
N PHE A 289 -17.99 0.30 -3.30
CA PHE A 289 -17.59 -0.16 -1.97
C PHE A 289 -18.61 0.18 -0.86
N PRO A 290 -19.05 1.43 -0.63
CA PRO A 290 -20.02 1.71 0.42
C PRO A 290 -21.45 1.31 0.07
N PHE A 291 -21.91 1.51 -1.18
CA PHE A 291 -23.32 1.35 -1.52
C PHE A 291 -23.72 -0.06 -1.97
N TRP A 292 -22.76 -0.89 -2.37
CA TRP A 292 -22.99 -2.31 -2.68
C TRP A 292 -22.41 -3.21 -1.61
N ILE A 293 -21.09 -3.15 -1.36
CA ILE A 293 -20.40 -4.05 -0.43
C ILE A 293 -20.78 -3.76 1.02
N MET A 294 -20.48 -2.54 1.53
CA MET A 294 -20.78 -2.22 2.93
C MET A 294 -22.28 -2.28 3.20
N LYS A 295 -23.12 -1.88 2.25
CA LYS A 295 -24.57 -2.07 2.37
C LYS A 295 -24.92 -3.53 2.65
N SER A 296 -24.42 -4.49 1.89
CA SER A 296 -24.71 -5.91 2.16
C SER A 296 -24.20 -6.35 3.54
N VAL A 297 -22.98 -5.94 3.93
CA VAL A 297 -22.41 -6.23 5.26
C VAL A 297 -23.31 -5.71 6.40
N TYR A 298 -23.81 -4.49 6.31
CA TYR A 298 -24.56 -3.85 7.38
C TYR A 298 -26.06 -4.18 7.40
N TYR A 299 -26.67 -4.49 6.26
CA TYR A 299 -28.09 -4.82 6.19
C TYR A 299 -28.33 -6.33 6.22
N GLU A 300 -27.68 -7.09 5.33
CA GLU A 300 -27.87 -8.53 5.23
C GLU A 300 -27.05 -9.24 6.31
N GLY A 301 -25.75 -8.93 6.41
CA GLY A 301 -24.87 -9.57 7.39
C GLY A 301 -25.32 -9.39 8.84
N ASN A 302 -25.79 -8.22 9.24
CA ASN A 302 -26.31 -7.99 10.62
C ASN A 302 -27.58 -8.78 10.95
N SER A 303 -28.34 -9.22 9.94
CA SER A 303 -29.49 -10.08 10.16
C SER A 303 -29.09 -11.53 10.48
N MET A 304 -27.91 -11.96 10.00
CA MET A 304 -27.41 -13.34 10.12
C MET A 304 -26.36 -13.51 11.23
N PHE A 305 -25.52 -12.50 11.45
CA PHE A 305 -24.37 -12.58 12.34
C PHE A 305 -24.52 -11.64 13.54
N LYS A 306 -24.29 -12.18 14.73
CA LYS A 306 -24.29 -11.44 16.01
C LYS A 306 -22.98 -11.57 16.78
N GLN A 307 -22.05 -12.39 16.30
CA GLN A 307 -20.76 -12.60 16.92
C GLN A 307 -19.89 -11.33 16.87
N THR A 308 -19.03 -11.18 17.88
CA THR A 308 -18.22 -9.97 18.06
C THR A 308 -17.20 -9.78 16.93
N SER A 309 -16.66 -10.84 16.37
CA SER A 309 -15.74 -10.79 15.22
C SER A 309 -16.37 -10.15 13.98
N PHE A 310 -17.68 -10.31 13.78
CA PHE A 310 -18.40 -9.68 12.67
C PHE A 310 -18.50 -8.16 12.88
N VAL A 311 -18.77 -7.73 14.11
CA VAL A 311 -18.73 -6.30 14.49
C VAL A 311 -17.30 -5.74 14.35
N PHE A 312 -16.28 -6.53 14.69
CA PHE A 312 -14.89 -6.15 14.51
C PHE A 312 -14.54 -6.00 13.01
N PHE A 313 -14.96 -6.94 12.17
CA PHE A 313 -14.83 -6.88 10.72
C PHE A 313 -15.49 -5.62 10.14
N GLN A 314 -16.72 -5.31 10.58
CA GLN A 314 -17.43 -4.08 10.23
C GLN A 314 -16.65 -2.82 10.63
N ALA A 315 -16.10 -2.77 11.84
CA ALA A 315 -15.31 -1.64 12.30
C ALA A 315 -14.07 -1.43 11.41
N LEU A 316 -13.38 -2.50 11.02
CA LEU A 316 -12.24 -2.44 10.10
C LEU A 316 -12.66 -1.91 8.71
N LEU A 317 -13.84 -2.29 8.20
CA LEU A 317 -14.38 -1.76 6.94
C LEU A 317 -14.71 -0.27 7.02
N VAL A 318 -15.21 0.20 8.16
CA VAL A 318 -15.44 1.64 8.39
C VAL A 318 -14.12 2.40 8.42
N LEU A 319 -13.09 1.86 9.09
CA LEU A 319 -11.75 2.46 9.07
C LEU A 319 -11.19 2.52 7.65
N LEU A 320 -11.36 1.46 6.86
CA LEU A 320 -10.98 1.45 5.44
C LEU A 320 -11.76 2.51 4.64
N MET A 321 -13.06 2.69 4.91
CA MET A 321 -13.88 3.72 4.29
C MET A 321 -13.42 5.14 4.66
N ILE A 322 -13.06 5.39 5.91
CA ILE A 322 -12.51 6.68 6.36
C ILE A 322 -11.22 7.00 5.61
N LEU A 323 -10.33 6.03 5.43
CA LEU A 323 -9.12 6.20 4.61
C LEU A 323 -9.46 6.53 3.16
N ASN A 324 -10.41 5.81 2.57
CA ASN A 324 -10.89 6.07 1.20
C ASN A 324 -11.45 7.49 1.04
N LEU A 325 -12.23 7.99 2.00
CA LEU A 325 -12.75 9.36 1.97
C LEU A 325 -11.66 10.42 2.14
N MET A 326 -10.70 10.20 3.05
CA MET A 326 -9.56 11.09 3.21
C MET A 326 -8.73 11.19 1.93
N TRP A 327 -8.43 10.06 1.26
CA TRP A 327 -7.74 10.10 -0.03
C TRP A 327 -8.58 10.74 -1.12
N THR A 328 -9.88 10.48 -1.15
CA THR A 328 -10.80 11.14 -2.09
C THR A 328 -10.72 12.66 -1.94
N PHE A 329 -10.72 13.18 -0.71
CA PHE A 329 -10.55 14.60 -0.45
C PHE A 329 -9.23 15.14 -1.02
N ILE A 330 -8.12 14.43 -0.79
CA ILE A 330 -6.80 14.82 -1.32
C ILE A 330 -6.79 14.82 -2.87
N ILE A 331 -7.34 13.77 -3.48
CA ILE A 331 -7.40 13.60 -4.93
C ILE A 331 -8.24 14.71 -5.57
N LEU A 332 -9.42 15.00 -5.03
CA LEU A 332 -10.28 16.06 -5.54
C LEU A 332 -9.64 17.44 -5.34
N LYS A 333 -9.01 17.68 -4.20
CA LYS A 333 -8.26 18.92 -3.94
C LYS A 333 -7.20 19.15 -5.02
N VAL A 334 -6.34 18.16 -5.29
CA VAL A 334 -5.30 18.27 -6.33
C VAL A 334 -5.92 18.47 -7.72
N GLY A 335 -7.04 17.81 -8.01
CA GLY A 335 -7.77 17.99 -9.27
C GLY A 335 -8.32 19.42 -9.44
N ILE A 336 -8.90 20.00 -8.39
CA ILE A 336 -9.43 21.37 -8.41
C ILE A 336 -8.30 22.39 -8.57
N GLN A 337 -7.20 22.25 -7.82
CA GLN A 337 -6.05 23.15 -7.92
C GLN A 337 -5.47 23.17 -9.34
N LYS A 338 -5.40 22.00 -9.98
CA LYS A 338 -4.98 21.86 -11.37
C LYS A 338 -5.92 22.57 -12.35
N LEU A 339 -7.23 22.47 -12.15
CA LEU A 339 -8.22 23.17 -12.99
C LEU A 339 -8.18 24.69 -12.80
N LEU A 340 -7.84 25.16 -11.60
CA LEU A 340 -7.67 26.58 -11.30
C LEU A 340 -6.33 27.16 -11.80
N GLY A 341 -5.45 26.33 -12.36
CA GLY A 341 -4.12 26.76 -12.82
C GLY A 341 -3.15 27.08 -11.68
N GLU A 342 -3.44 26.62 -10.45
CA GLU A 342 -2.51 26.74 -9.33
C GLU A 342 -1.32 25.79 -9.52
N GLU A 343 -0.13 26.21 -9.06
CA GLU A 343 1.04 25.35 -9.06
C GLU A 343 0.77 24.10 -8.21
N ILE A 344 0.80 22.93 -8.85
CA ILE A 344 0.50 21.63 -8.22
C ILE A 344 1.65 21.27 -7.28
N LYS A 345 1.60 21.76 -6.05
CA LYS A 345 2.43 21.22 -4.97
C LYS A 345 1.83 19.88 -4.55
N ASP A 346 2.49 18.79 -4.93
CA ASP A 346 2.16 17.48 -4.41
C ASP A 346 2.42 17.47 -2.90
N ILE A 347 1.35 17.66 -2.13
CA ILE A 347 1.39 17.70 -0.66
C ILE A 347 1.92 16.39 -0.04
N ARG A 348 1.99 15.31 -0.83
CA ARG A 348 2.50 13.99 -0.43
C ARG A 348 3.94 13.77 -0.87
N SER A 349 4.49 14.57 -1.81
CA SER A 349 5.88 14.46 -2.24
C SER A 349 6.82 15.31 -1.38
N ASP A 350 8.06 14.84 -1.27
CA ASP A 350 9.13 15.55 -0.54
C ASP A 350 9.47 16.87 -1.25
N ASP A 351 10.02 17.82 -0.51
CA ASP A 351 10.32 19.20 -0.97
C ASP A 351 11.30 19.29 -2.16
N GLU A 352 11.73 18.17 -2.75
CA GLU A 352 12.57 18.11 -3.95
C GLU A 352 11.88 18.72 -5.19
N ASP A 353 10.56 18.65 -5.30
CA ASP A 353 9.83 19.22 -6.45
C ASP A 353 9.81 20.76 -6.41
N THR A 354 9.79 21.37 -5.22
CA THR A 354 9.88 22.83 -5.02
C THR A 354 11.26 23.41 -5.34
N ASP A 355 12.33 22.66 -5.09
CA ASP A 355 13.71 23.11 -5.37
C ASP A 355 14.02 23.14 -6.87
N ASP A 356 13.43 22.24 -7.67
CA ASP A 356 13.60 22.22 -9.13
C ASP A 356 12.89 23.41 -9.81
N ALA A 357 11.73 23.84 -9.30
CA ALA A 357 10.95 24.98 -9.82
C ALA A 357 11.66 26.33 -9.61
N GLN A 358 12.27 26.54 -8.45
CA GLN A 358 13.04 27.76 -8.16
C GLN A 358 14.30 27.93 -9.04
N ILE A 359 14.84 26.83 -9.59
CA ILE A 359 16.00 26.86 -10.49
C ILE A 359 15.59 27.19 -11.94
N THR A 360 14.39 26.79 -12.37
CA THR A 360 13.86 27.19 -13.67
C THR A 360 13.52 28.68 -13.72
N ASP A 361 12.98 29.24 -12.64
CA ASP A 361 12.70 30.67 -12.57
C ASP A 361 13.98 31.51 -12.57
N LYS A 362 15.03 31.09 -11.83
CA LYS A 362 16.35 31.76 -11.84
C LYS A 362 17.18 31.57 -13.11
N LYS A 363 16.73 30.79 -14.09
CA LYS A 363 17.38 30.67 -15.41
C LYS A 363 16.70 31.51 -16.48
N ASN A 364 15.50 32.00 -16.19
CA ASN A 364 14.70 32.85 -17.08
C ASN A 364 14.73 34.34 -16.66
N GLU A 365 15.44 34.66 -15.58
CA GLU A 365 15.99 35.99 -15.24
C GLU A 365 17.50 36.00 -15.52
#